data_AF-A0A524MPJ0-F1
#
_entry.id   AF-A0A524MPJ0-F1
#
_cell.length_a   1.000
_cell.length_b   1.000
_cell.length_c   1.000
_cell.angle_alpha   90.00
_cell.angle_beta   90.00
_cell.angle_gamma   90.00
#
_symmetry.space_group_name_H-M   'P 1'
#
loop_
_entity.id
_entity.type
_entity.pdbx_description
1 polymer ?
#
loop_
_entity_poly.entity_id
_entity_poly.type
_entity_poly.pdbx_seq_one_letter_code
_entity_poly.pdbx_strand_id
1 'polypeptide(L)' 'MVSEEEMRHAIKLYLEHCHTVAEGAGAATLAAAVKLKDQLKGKKVALVLSGGNITLDELIRSIQSG' A
#
# COMPACT_ATOMS: atom_id res chain seq x y z
N MET A 1 6.74 8.77 -8.74
CA MET A 1 5.29 8.81 -8.43
C MET A 1 4.73 7.41 -8.61
N VAL A 2 3.67 7.07 -7.88
CA VAL A 2 2.97 5.77 -7.98
C VAL A 2 1.58 5.97 -8.57
N SER A 3 1.06 4.98 -9.28
CA SER A 3 -0.30 5.00 -9.83
C SER A 3 -1.33 4.63 -8.75
N GLU A 4 -2.60 4.91 -9.01
CA GLU A 4 -3.68 4.46 -8.14
C GLU A 4 -3.77 2.94 -8.03
N GLU A 5 -3.46 2.22 -9.11
CA GLU A 5 -3.43 0.76 -9.10
C GLU A 5 -2.31 0.23 -8.20
N GLU A 6 -1.13 0.84 -8.25
CA GLU A 6 -0.03 0.52 -7.34
C GLU A 6 -0.41 0.81 -5.88
N MET A 7 -1.18 1.87 -5.61
CA MET A 7 -1.70 2.17 -4.28
C MET A 7 -2.76 1.16 -3.81
N ARG A 8 -3.70 0.75 -4.67
CA ARG A 8 -4.70 -0.29 -4.35
C ARG A 8 -4.04 -1.62 -4.01
N HIS A 9 -3.06 -2.04 -4.80
CA HIS A 9 -2.27 -3.23 -4.48
C HIS A 9 -1.55 -3.09 -3.14
N ALA A 10 -0.98 -1.93 -2.83
CA ALA A 10 -0.36 -1.69 -1.53
C ALA A 10 -1.35 -1.72 -0.36
N ILE A 11 -2.58 -1.22 -0.52
CA ILE A 11 -3.66 -1.35 0.48
C ILE A 11 -3.93 -2.83 0.76
N LYS A 12 -4.04 -3.65 -0.29
CA LYS A 12 -4.24 -5.10 -0.16
C LYS A 12 -3.09 -5.77 0.59
N LEU A 13 -1.84 -5.44 0.27
CA LEU A 13 -0.66 -5.97 0.96
C LEU A 13 -0.61 -5.59 2.45
N TYR A 14 -0.96 -4.35 2.80
CA TYR A 14 -1.09 -3.94 4.20
C TYR A 14 -2.14 -4.76 4.94
N LEU A 15 -3.29 -5.03 4.30
CA LEU A 15 -4.34 -5.83 4.91
C LEU A 15 -3.92 -7.29 5.09
N GLU A 16 -3.37 -7.93 4.05
CA GLU A 16 -3.03 -9.35 4.05
C GLU A 16 -1.85 -9.68 4.96
N HIS A 17 -0.83 -8.82 5.01
CA HIS A 17 0.41 -9.11 5.72
C HIS A 17 0.58 -8.39 7.05
N CYS A 18 -0.07 -7.23 7.20
CA CYS A 18 0.04 -6.42 8.42
C CYS A 18 -1.27 -6.31 9.18
N HIS A 19 -2.37 -6.89 8.68
CA HIS A 19 -3.71 -6.76 9.25
C HIS A 19 -4.09 -5.30 9.53
N THR A 20 -3.60 -4.39 8.68
CA THR A 20 -3.74 -2.95 8.85
C THR A 20 -4.47 -2.36 7.66
N VAL A 21 -5.45 -1.51 7.92
CA VAL A 21 -6.19 -0.79 6.89
C VAL A 21 -5.46 0.51 6.56
N ALA A 22 -5.28 0.79 5.28
CA ALA A 22 -4.66 2.02 4.78
C ALA A 22 -5.60 2.70 3.76
N GLU A 23 -5.58 4.03 3.73
CA GLU A 23 -6.14 4.81 2.63
C GLU A 23 -5.11 4.97 1.51
N GLY A 24 -5.51 5.47 0.33
CA GLY A 24 -4.61 5.63 -0.82
C GLY A 24 -3.31 6.39 -0.49
N ALA A 25 -3.41 7.54 0.17
CA ALA A 25 -2.24 8.32 0.60
C ALA A 25 -1.37 7.57 1.63
N GLY A 26 -2.01 6.89 2.59
CA GLY A 26 -1.31 6.05 3.58
C GLY A 26 -0.63 4.82 2.99
N ALA A 27 -1.10 4.32 1.85
CA ALA A 27 -0.52 3.19 1.14
C ALA A 27 0.61 3.59 0.17
N ALA A 28 0.75 4.88 -0.16
CA ALA A 28 1.68 5.36 -1.17
C ALA A 28 3.15 4.98 -0.91
N THR A 29 3.58 4.97 0.35
CA THR A 29 4.97 4.60 0.70
C THR A 29 5.24 3.12 0.46
N LEU A 30 4.27 2.24 0.71
CA LEU A 30 4.40 0.82 0.43
C LEU A 30 4.35 0.55 -1.08
N ALA A 31 3.45 1.22 -1.81
CA ALA A 31 3.42 1.16 -3.27
C ALA A 31 4.79 1.52 -3.89
N ALA A 32 5.41 2.60 -3.39
CA ALA A 32 6.72 3.03 -3.83
C ALA A 32 7.82 2.01 -3.46
N ALA A 33 7.77 1.44 -2.25
CA ALA A 33 8.74 0.44 -1.82
C ALA A 33 8.66 -0.85 -2.64
N VAL A 34 7.46 -1.31 -2.99
CA VAL A 34 7.26 -2.47 -3.88
C VAL A 34 7.82 -2.18 -5.28
N LYS A 35 7.54 -1.00 -5.83
CA LYS A 35 8.07 -0.56 -7.13
C LYS A 35 9.59 -0.48 -7.15
N LEU A 36 10.20 -0.08 -6.04
CA LEU A 36 11.65 0.10 -5.89
C LEU A 36 12.35 -1.12 -5.26
N LYS A 37 11.68 -2.28 -5.14
CA LYS A 37 12.16 -3.44 -4.38
C LYS A 37 13.61 -3.84 -4.68
N ASP A 38 14.03 -3.79 -5.94
CA ASP A 38 15.37 -4.19 -6.36
C ASP A 38 16.44 -3.19 -5.90
N GLN A 39 16.09 -1.91 -5.89
CA GLN A 39 16.97 -0.83 -5.40
C GLN A 39 17.06 -0.79 -3.87
N LEU A 40 16.01 -1.29 -3.19
CA LEU A 40 15.94 -1.35 -1.73
C LEU A 40 16.54 -2.65 -1.15
N LYS A 41 16.93 -3.60 -2.00
CA LYS A 41 17.49 -4.89 -1.56
C LYS A 41 18.70 -4.69 -0.64
N GLY A 42 18.67 -5.36 0.51
CA GLY A 42 19.73 -5.28 1.52
C GLY A 42 19.73 -4.02 2.38
N LYS A 43 18.79 -3.08 2.17
CA LYS A 43 18.63 -1.89 3.00
C LYS A 43 17.55 -2.11 4.06
N LYS A 44 17.71 -1.47 5.21
CA LYS A 44 16.62 -1.32 6.20
C LYS A 44 15.80 -0.10 5.80
N VAL A 45 14.51 -0.28 5.55
CA VAL A 45 13.61 0.76 5.06
C VAL A 45 12.44 0.89 6.03
N ALA A 46 12.13 2.13 6.42
CA ALA A 46 10.94 2.46 7.20
C ALA A 46 9.91 3.12 6.28
N LEU A 47 8.65 2.73 6.42
CA LEU A 47 7.53 3.28 5.66
C LEU A 47 6.56 3.94 6.65
N VAL A 48 6.06 5.11 6.29
CA VAL A 48 5.10 5.85 7.12
C VAL A 48 3.71 5.63 6.56
N LEU A 49 2.89 4.88 7.29
CA LEU A 49 1.45 4.80 7.05
C LEU A 49 0.80 6.01 7.74
N SER A 50 0.44 7.03 6.96
CA SER A 50 -0.06 8.31 7.49
C SER A 50 -1.53 8.28 7.91
N GLY A 51 -2.34 7.37 7.34
CA GLY A 51 -3.78 7.32 7.55
C GLY A 51 -4.43 6.05 7.02
N GLY A 52 -5.59 5.74 7.57
CA GLY A 52 -6.41 4.57 7.23
C GLY A 52 -7.89 4.91 7.10
N ASN A 53 -8.23 6.17 6.77
CA ASN A 53 -9.61 6.66 6.69
C ASN A 53 -10.26 6.26 5.35
N ILE A 54 -10.21 4.98 5.03
CA ILE A 54 -10.74 4.40 3.81
C ILE A 54 -12.21 4.02 4.00
N THR A 55 -13.01 4.18 2.95
CA THR A 55 -14.39 3.69 2.93
C THR A 55 -14.44 2.18 2.71
N LEU A 56 -15.52 1.52 3.15
CA LEU A 56 -15.69 0.08 2.90
C LEU A 56 -15.70 -0.24 1.40
N ASP A 57 -16.37 0.60 0.59
CA ASP A 57 -16.43 0.40 -0.86
C ASP A 57 -15.05 0.50 -1.51
N GLU A 58 -14.23 1.46 -1.11
CA GLU A 58 -12.87 1.61 -1.63
C GLU A 58 -11.94 0.49 -1.17
N LEU A 59 -12.10 0.03 0.08
CA LEU A 59 -11.36 -1.14 0.59
C LEU A 59 -11.72 -2.39 -0.22
N ILE A 60 -13.01 -2.66 -0.43
CA ILE A 60 -13.49 -3.81 -1.22
C ILE A 60 -12.93 -3.76 -2.64
N ARG A 61 -13.00 -2.60 -3.31
CA ARG A 61 -12.40 -2.42 -4.65
C ARG A 61 -10.91 -2.70 -4.65
N SER A 62 -10.18 -2.25 -3.64
CA SER A 62 -8.73 -2.42 -3.54
C SER A 62 -8.30 -3.87 -3.35
N ILE A 63 -9.11 -4.69 -2.67
CA ILE A 63 -8.79 -6.11 -2.42
C ILE A 63 -9.33 -7.07 -3.48
N GLN A 64 -10.35 -6.65 -4.24
CA GLN A 64 -10.92 -7.41 -5.36
C GLN A 64 -10.14 -7.23 -6.67
N SER A 65 -9.33 -6.17 -6.77
CA SER A 65 -8.43 -5.95 -7.90
C SER A 65 -7.34 -7.03 -7.88
N GLY A 66 -7.30 -7.82 -8.96
CA GLY A 66 -6.41 -8.97 -9.15
C GLY A 66 -5.07 -8.57 -9.74
#